data_AF-A0A484ZEV1-F1
#
_entry.id   AF-A0A484ZEV1-F1
#
_cell.length_a   1.000
_cell.length_b   1.000
_cell.length_c   1.000
_cell.angle_alpha   90.00
_cell.angle_beta   90.00
_cell.angle_gamma   90.00
#
_symmetry.space_group_name_H-M   'P 1'
#
loop_
_entity.id
_entity.type
_entity.pdbx_description
1 polymer ?
#
loop_
_entity_poly.entity_id
_entity_poly.type
_entity_poly.pdbx_seq_one_letter_code
_entity_poly.pdbx_strand_id
1 'polypeptide(L)'
;MAHIVTHNTVTREGWLHQLSDVITDPDELLRLLSLENHPKLNKGNQARRLFALRVPRAFVARMRKGDPQDPLLLQVLTQQAEFTQAPGYSADPLEEQHAAVPGLLHKYHNRALLLVKGGLCR
;
A
#
# COMPACT_ATOMS: atom_id res chain seq x y z
N MET A 1 -9.73 -37.67 -28.28
CA MET A 1 -9.80 -37.50 -26.81
C MET A 1 -8.58 -36.71 -26.39
N ALA A 2 -8.74 -35.42 -26.09
CA ALA A 2 -7.60 -34.55 -25.74
C ALA A 2 -7.24 -34.79 -24.26
N HIS A 3 -6.10 -35.44 -24.02
CA HIS A 3 -5.49 -35.49 -22.70
C HIS A 3 -4.89 -34.12 -22.39
N ILE A 4 -5.63 -33.30 -21.64
CA ILE A 4 -5.07 -32.11 -20.99
C ILE A 4 -4.18 -32.63 -19.86
N VAL A 5 -2.87 -32.64 -20.11
CA VAL A 5 -1.87 -32.88 -19.08
C VAL A 5 -1.84 -31.63 -18.20
N THR A 6 -2.51 -31.69 -17.05
CA THR A 6 -2.33 -30.70 -15.99
C THR A 6 -0.92 -30.84 -15.44
N HIS A 7 0.02 -30.05 -15.95
CA HIS A 7 1.29 -29.84 -15.28
C HIS A 7 0.99 -29.26 -13.90
N ASN A 8 1.16 -30.08 -12.86
CA ASN A 8 1.14 -29.64 -11.47
C ASN A 8 2.39 -28.78 -11.23
N THR A 9 2.31 -27.51 -11.60
CA THR A 9 3.35 -26.53 -11.34
C THR A 9 3.34 -26.27 -9.84
N VAL A 10 4.29 -26.88 -9.12
CA VAL A 10 4.52 -26.69 -7.67
C VAL A 10 4.82 -25.22 -7.32
N THR A 11 4.96 -24.32 -8.30
CA THR A 11 4.78 -22.88 -8.15
C THR A 11 3.31 -22.54 -7.91
N ARG A 12 2.81 -22.81 -6.71
CA ARG A 12 1.59 -22.17 -6.20
C ARG A 12 1.91 -20.68 -6.07
N GLU A 13 1.72 -19.94 -7.16
CA GLU A 13 1.63 -18.48 -7.28
C GLU A 13 2.46 -17.70 -6.25
N GLY A 14 3.77 -17.53 -6.49
CA GLY A 14 4.66 -16.83 -5.56
C GLY A 14 4.21 -15.40 -5.19
N TRP A 15 3.38 -14.77 -6.02
CA TRP A 15 2.76 -13.48 -5.73
C TRP A 15 1.66 -13.57 -4.64
N LEU A 16 0.89 -14.67 -4.55
CA LEU A 16 -0.06 -14.89 -3.45
C LEU A 16 0.69 -15.03 -2.12
N HIS A 17 1.84 -15.71 -2.13
CA HIS A 17 2.69 -15.82 -0.96
C HIS A 17 3.23 -14.44 -0.54
N GLN A 18 3.68 -13.63 -1.49
CA GLN A 18 4.15 -12.25 -1.22
C GLN A 18 3.03 -11.34 -0.69
N LEU A 19 1.79 -11.51 -1.14
CA LEU A 19 0.63 -10.79 -0.60
C LEU A 19 0.23 -11.26 0.80
N SER A 20 0.58 -12.49 1.16
CA SER A 20 0.32 -13.04 2.50
C SER A 20 1.46 -12.69 3.47
N ASP A 21 2.69 -12.65 2.99
CA ASP A 21 3.91 -12.30 3.73
C ASP A 21 4.19 -10.80 3.65
N VAL A 22 3.28 -10.03 4.26
CA VAL A 22 3.33 -8.57 4.34
C VAL A 22 3.71 -8.12 5.75
N ILE A 23 4.57 -7.12 5.82
CA ILE A 23 4.89 -6.41 7.05
C ILE A 23 3.77 -5.40 7.31
N THR A 24 3.17 -5.49 8.49
CA THR A 24 2.11 -4.59 8.97
C THR A 24 2.57 -3.70 10.11
N ASP A 25 3.70 -4.03 10.73
CA ASP A 25 4.28 -3.29 11.84
C ASP A 25 5.45 -2.40 11.40
N PRO A 26 5.36 -1.06 11.55
CA PRO A 26 6.46 -0.15 11.25
C PRO A 26 7.71 -0.44 12.08
N ASP A 27 7.57 -0.91 13.33
CA ASP A 27 8.72 -1.22 14.17
C ASP A 27 9.47 -2.48 13.65
N GLU A 28 8.76 -3.42 13.02
CA GLU A 28 9.39 -4.52 12.27
C GLU A 28 10.13 -3.98 11.02
N LEU A 29 9.50 -3.09 10.25
CA LEU A 29 10.12 -2.48 9.07
C LEU A 29 11.41 -1.72 9.43
N LEU A 30 11.39 -0.91 10.49
CA LEU A 30 12.54 -0.14 10.94
C LEU A 30 13.68 -1.03 11.44
N ARG A 31 13.37 -2.15 12.11
CA ARG A 31 14.38 -3.15 12.49
C ARG A 31 15.03 -3.81 11.27
N LEU A 32 14.24 -4.19 10.27
CA LEU A 32 14.75 -4.79 9.02
C LEU A 32 15.67 -3.86 8.23
N LEU A 33 15.42 -2.55 8.31
CA LEU A 33 16.22 -1.50 7.67
C LEU A 33 17.33 -0.95 8.57
N SER A 34 17.48 -1.43 9.80
CA SER A 34 18.45 -0.93 10.79
C SER A 34 18.29 0.58 11.11
N LEU A 35 17.04 1.03 11.19
CA LEU A 35 16.64 2.42 11.44
C LEU A 35 15.84 2.62 12.74
N GLU A 36 15.83 1.62 13.63
CA GLU A 36 15.04 1.58 14.88
C GLU A 36 15.26 2.79 15.81
N ASN A 37 16.47 3.35 15.82
CA ASN A 37 16.83 4.47 16.69
C ASN A 37 16.56 5.84 16.07
N HIS A 38 15.91 5.92 14.90
CA HIS A 38 15.73 7.20 14.22
C HIS A 38 14.52 7.97 14.78
N PRO A 39 14.73 9.09 15.51
CA PRO A 39 13.68 9.72 16.31
C PRO A 39 12.55 10.35 15.48
N LYS A 40 12.79 10.66 14.20
CA LYS A 40 11.75 11.17 13.29
C LYS A 40 10.83 10.07 12.75
N LEU A 41 11.34 8.84 12.57
CA LEU A 41 10.58 7.73 11.99
C LEU A 41 9.62 7.14 13.03
N ASN A 42 10.04 7.03 14.29
CA ASN A 42 9.21 6.54 15.39
C ASN A 42 7.99 7.44 15.69
N LYS A 43 8.07 8.75 15.36
CA LYS A 43 6.94 9.68 15.50
C LYS A 43 5.82 9.43 14.47
N GLY A 44 6.13 8.72 13.39
CA GLY A 44 5.17 8.33 12.35
C GLY A 44 4.15 7.28 12.79
N ASN A 45 4.39 6.57 13.90
CA ASN A 45 3.53 5.48 14.36
C ASN A 45 2.08 5.90 14.64
N GLN A 46 1.83 7.17 14.99
CA GLN A 46 0.47 7.67 15.17
C GLN A 46 -0.29 7.81 13.83
N ALA A 47 0.41 8.10 12.72
CA ALA A 47 -0.15 8.27 11.38
C ALA A 47 -0.65 6.95 10.77
N ARG A 48 -0.23 5.81 11.35
CA ARG A 48 -0.77 4.48 11.05
C ARG A 48 -2.28 4.37 11.25
N ARG A 49 -2.89 5.27 12.03
CA ARG A 49 -4.36 5.33 12.19
C ARG A 49 -5.07 5.81 10.92
N LEU A 50 -4.40 6.60 10.09
CA LEU A 50 -4.93 7.11 8.82
C LEU A 50 -4.73 6.07 7.71
N PHE A 51 -3.54 5.45 7.65
CA PHE A 51 -3.19 4.48 6.62
C PHE A 51 -2.53 3.25 7.25
N ALA A 52 -3.11 2.07 7.01
CA ALA A 52 -2.52 0.82 7.46
C ALA A 52 -1.26 0.51 6.64
N LEU A 53 -0.16 0.23 7.33
CA LEU A 53 1.07 -0.23 6.68
C LEU A 53 0.86 -1.67 6.17
N ARG A 54 1.11 -1.91 4.89
CA ARG A 54 1.01 -3.26 4.32
C ARG A 54 1.97 -3.42 3.16
N VAL A 55 3.12 -4.02 3.43
CA VAL A 55 4.26 -4.00 2.51
C VAL A 55 4.85 -5.40 2.37
N PRO A 56 4.91 -5.98 1.16
CA PRO A 56 5.55 -7.26 0.94
C PRO A 56 7.04 -7.22 1.31
N ARG A 57 7.56 -8.27 1.95
CA ARG A 57 9.01 -8.36 2.27
C ARG A 57 9.91 -8.22 1.04
N ALA A 58 9.43 -8.69 -0.11
CA ALA A 58 10.14 -8.55 -1.39
C ALA A 58 10.32 -7.09 -1.81
N PHE A 59 9.40 -6.19 -1.44
CA PHE A 59 9.54 -4.76 -1.69
C PHE A 59 10.54 -4.12 -0.72
N VAL A 60 10.50 -4.48 0.56
CA VAL A 60 11.46 -4.03 1.59
C VAL A 60 12.89 -4.46 1.24
N ALA A 61 13.07 -5.64 0.64
CA ALA A 61 14.38 -6.12 0.19
C ALA A 61 15.03 -5.22 -0.88
N ARG A 62 14.25 -4.36 -1.56
CA ARG A 62 14.76 -3.39 -2.55
C ARG A 62 15.18 -2.06 -1.92
N MET A 63 14.82 -1.80 -0.65
CA MET A 63 15.20 -0.60 0.07
C MET A 63 16.65 -0.66 0.53
N ARG A 64 17.31 0.50 0.57
CA ARG A 64 18.66 0.64 1.11
C ARG A 64 18.62 0.66 2.64
N LYS A 65 19.21 -0.36 3.26
CA LYS A 65 19.37 -0.43 4.72
C LYS A 65 20.25 0.71 5.24
N GLY A 66 19.86 1.28 6.37
CA GLY A 66 20.55 2.40 7.02
C GLY A 66 20.34 3.77 6.38
N ASP A 67 19.54 3.86 5.30
CA ASP A 67 19.23 5.13 4.65
C ASP A 67 17.80 5.59 4.98
N PRO A 68 17.62 6.58 5.87
CA PRO A 68 16.30 7.10 6.22
C PRO A 68 15.66 7.96 5.12
N GLN A 69 16.41 8.30 4.06
CA GLN A 69 15.94 9.08 2.91
C GLN A 69 15.72 8.22 1.67
N ASP A 70 15.70 6.89 1.83
CA ASP A 70 15.41 5.98 0.73
C ASP A 70 14.02 6.29 0.13
N PRO A 71 13.92 6.48 -1.20
CA PRO A 71 12.67 6.88 -1.85
C PRO A 71 11.56 5.82 -1.72
N LEU A 72 11.89 4.54 -1.64
CA LEU A 72 10.91 3.47 -1.44
C LEU A 72 10.42 3.45 0.01
N LEU A 73 11.28 3.76 0.97
CA LEU A 73 10.89 3.92 2.37
C LEU A 73 9.94 5.10 2.55
N LEU A 74 10.24 6.24 1.91
CA LEU A 74 9.41 7.46 1.99
C LEU A 74 8.01 7.28 1.40
N GLN A 75 7.82 6.34 0.48
CA GLN A 75 6.50 6.00 -0.09
C GLN A 75 5.63 5.16 0.85
N VAL A 76 6.27 4.46 1.78
CA VAL A 76 5.65 3.38 2.55
C VAL A 76 5.46 3.77 4.01
N LEU A 77 6.45 4.44 4.60
CA LEU A 77 6.43 4.80 6.00
C LEU A 77 5.60 6.07 6.21
N THR A 78 4.58 5.95 7.06
CA THR A 78 3.72 7.08 7.42
C THR A 78 4.50 8.13 8.21
N GLN A 79 4.32 9.41 7.87
CA GLN A 79 4.98 10.53 8.51
C GLN A 79 4.01 11.38 9.33
N GLN A 80 4.52 12.04 10.37
CA GLN A 80 3.71 12.96 11.17
C GLN A 80 3.17 14.16 10.35
N ALA A 81 3.86 14.53 9.27
CA ALA A 81 3.44 15.57 8.35
C ALA A 81 2.12 15.24 7.61
N GLU A 82 1.71 13.97 7.53
CA GLU A 82 0.43 13.58 6.91
C GLU A 82 -0.80 14.04 7.73
N PHE A 83 -0.61 14.34 9.02
CA PHE A 83 -1.66 14.96 9.83
C PHE A 83 -1.81 16.46 9.60
N THR A 84 -0.85 17.08 8.90
CA THR A 84 -0.90 18.52 8.63
C THR A 84 -2.02 18.81 7.64
N GLN A 85 -3.15 19.29 8.16
CA GLN A 85 -4.25 19.77 7.33
C GLN A 85 -3.84 21.08 6.65
N ALA A 86 -3.81 21.07 5.32
CA ALA A 86 -3.58 22.27 4.53
C ALA A 86 -4.91 22.98 4.23
N PRO A 87 -4.95 24.32 4.20
CA PRO A 87 -6.12 25.05 3.75
C PRO A 87 -6.47 24.66 2.31
N GLY A 88 -7.73 24.29 2.06
CA GLY A 88 -8.21 23.81 0.76
C GLY A 88 -8.15 22.29 0.55
N TYR A 89 -7.66 21.52 1.53
CA TYR A 89 -7.72 20.07 1.47
C TYR A 89 -9.16 19.57 1.67
N SER A 90 -9.66 18.76 0.75
CA SER A 90 -10.99 18.11 0.82
C SER A 90 -10.81 16.59 0.91
N ALA A 91 -11.74 15.92 1.61
CA ALA A 91 -11.76 14.46 1.68
C ALA A 91 -12.15 13.81 0.34
N ASP A 92 -12.80 14.56 -0.55
CA ASP A 92 -13.15 14.14 -1.89
C ASP A 92 -12.81 15.27 -2.89
N PRO A 93 -11.53 15.47 -3.23
CA PRO A 93 -11.12 16.54 -4.13
C PRO A 93 -11.55 16.30 -5.58
N LEU A 94 -11.91 15.05 -5.93
CA LEU A 94 -12.29 14.66 -7.28
C LEU A 94 -13.82 14.52 -7.46
N GLU A 95 -14.59 14.68 -6.37
CA GLU A 95 -16.05 14.57 -6.28
C GLU A 95 -16.55 13.19 -6.75
N GLU A 96 -15.82 12.14 -6.35
CA GLU A 96 -16.03 10.78 -6.82
C GLU A 96 -17.07 9.99 -6.01
N GLN A 97 -17.49 10.51 -4.86
CA GLN A 97 -18.42 9.84 -3.95
C GLN A 97 -19.90 9.93 -4.40
N HIS A 98 -20.22 10.78 -5.37
CA HIS A 98 -21.60 11.00 -5.86
C HIS A 98 -21.97 10.15 -7.09
N ALA A 99 -21.35 8.99 -7.25
CA ALA A 99 -21.57 8.13 -8.41
C ALA A 99 -23.00 7.54 -8.43
N ALA A 100 -23.64 7.51 -9.61
CA ALA A 100 -25.02 7.05 -9.77
C ALA A 100 -25.24 5.57 -9.39
N VAL A 101 -24.17 4.76 -9.45
CA VAL A 101 -24.17 3.35 -9.03
C VAL A 101 -22.95 3.12 -8.14
N PRO A 102 -23.10 2.42 -6.99
CA PRO A 102 -21.98 2.08 -6.13
C PRO A 102 -20.86 1.36 -6.91
N GLY A 103 -19.65 1.94 -6.89
CA GLY A 103 -18.49 1.39 -7.55
C GLY A 103 -18.35 1.71 -9.05
N LEU A 104 -19.29 2.44 -9.66
CA LEU A 104 -19.17 2.90 -11.06
C LEU A 104 -19.06 4.42 -11.13
N LEU A 105 -17.88 4.89 -11.52
CA LEU A 105 -17.55 6.30 -11.70
C LEU A 105 -17.56 6.68 -13.17
N HIS A 106 -18.42 7.63 -13.56
CA HIS A 106 -18.56 8.08 -14.96
C HIS A 106 -18.43 9.60 -15.07
N LYS A 107 -17.24 10.12 -14.76
CA LYS A 107 -16.92 11.55 -14.85
C LYS A 107 -16.69 12.04 -16.29
N TYR A 108 -16.31 11.13 -17.20
CA TYR A 108 -15.96 11.45 -18.58
C TYR A 108 -16.95 10.84 -19.56
N HIS A 109 -17.35 11.61 -20.58
CA HIS A 109 -18.36 11.20 -21.57
C HIS A 109 -18.15 9.78 -22.13
N ASN A 110 -16.90 9.44 -22.51
CA ASN A 110 -16.58 8.18 -23.18
C ASN A 110 -15.87 7.13 -22.30
N ARG A 111 -15.71 7.36 -20.99
CA ARG A 111 -14.94 6.45 -20.12
C ARG A 111 -15.55 6.35 -18.73
N ALA A 112 -15.77 5.13 -18.26
CA ALA A 112 -16.18 4.84 -16.90
C ALA A 112 -15.09 4.03 -16.16
N LEU A 113 -14.98 4.26 -14.86
CA LEU A 113 -14.13 3.53 -13.93
C LEU A 113 -15.00 2.59 -13.09
N LEU A 114 -14.74 1.29 -13.15
CA LEU A 114 -15.43 0.29 -12.33
C LEU A 114 -14.51 -0.19 -11.21
N LEU A 115 -14.86 0.13 -9.98
CA LEU A 115 -14.19 -0.31 -8.76
C LEU A 115 -14.73 -1.69 -8.35
N VAL A 116 -14.09 -2.75 -8.84
CA VAL A 116 -14.54 -4.14 -8.60
C VAL A 116 -14.24 -4.62 -7.17
N LYS A 117 -13.19 -4.08 -6.53
CA LYS A 117 -12.78 -4.48 -5.17
C LYS A 117 -12.14 -3.32 -4.43
N GLY A 118 -12.86 -2.72 -3.49
CA GLY A 118 -12.47 -1.49 -2.79
C GLY A 118 -11.49 -1.65 -1.62
N GLY A 119 -10.63 -2.68 -1.58
CA GLY A 119 -9.92 -2.96 -0.32
C GLY A 119 -8.77 -3.95 -0.32
N LEU A 120 -8.10 -4.26 -1.44
CA LEU A 120 -6.92 -5.13 -1.33
C LEU A 120 -5.74 -4.46 -0.59
N CYS A 121 -5.70 -3.12 -0.59
CA CYS A 121 -4.66 -2.32 0.06
C CYS A 121 -5.20 -1.48 1.25
N ARG A 122 -6.27 -1.92 1.91
CA ARG A 122 -6.71 -1.36 3.20
C ARG A 122 -6.17 -2.18 4.37
#